data_AF-A0A0V0IKD3-F1
#
_entry.id   AF-A0A0V0IKD3-F1
#
_cell.length_a   1.000
_cell.length_b   1.000
_cell.length_c   1.000
_cell.angle_alpha   90.00
_cell.angle_beta   90.00
_cell.angle_gamma   90.00
#
_symmetry.space_group_name_H-M   'P 1'
#
loop_
_entity.id
_entity.type
_entity.pdbx_description
1 polymer ?
#
loop_
_entity_poly.entity_id
_entity_poly.type
_entity_poly.pdbx_seq_one_letter_code
_entity_poly.pdbx_strand_id
1 'polypeptide(L)'
;MYTIEFQKRGLPHAHFLIILMGRYKLLTLQSYDKIVCAELPDPYIDHQLYKLVTKHMIHGPCGYLNPSNCFMQREDKCKFKYPKQLTEQTTKGKNSYPLYKRDLKNDHTNQS
;
A
#
# COMPACT_ATOMS: atom_id res chain seq x y z
N MET A 1 17.61 -8.87 11.75
CA MET A 1 16.73 -9.80 12.49
C MET A 1 15.39 -9.79 11.78
N TYR A 2 14.96 -10.90 11.16
CA TYR A 2 13.63 -11.03 10.58
C TYR A 2 12.87 -12.08 11.38
N THR A 3 11.61 -11.82 11.70
CA THR A 3 10.74 -12.76 12.41
C THR A 3 9.61 -13.12 11.45
N ILE A 4 9.46 -14.41 11.14
CA ILE A 4 8.34 -14.89 10.33
C ILE A 4 7.27 -15.38 11.32
N GLU A 5 6.16 -14.65 11.41
CA GLU A 5 5.03 -15.05 12.25
C GLU A 5 3.92 -15.63 11.38
N PHE A 6 3.58 -16.90 11.62
CA PHE A 6 2.43 -17.54 10.99
C PHE A 6 1.17 -17.28 11.82
N GLN A 7 0.29 -16.39 11.35
CA GLN A 7 -0.98 -16.15 12.02
C GLN A 7 -1.97 -17.30 11.75
N LYS A 8 -2.57 -17.85 12.81
CA LYS A 8 -3.41 -19.07 12.77
C LYS A 8 -4.70 -18.99 11.93
N ARG A 9 -5.06 -17.86 11.30
CA ARG A 9 -6.32 -17.72 10.52
C ARG A 9 -6.29 -16.67 9.39
N GLY A 10 -5.19 -16.53 8.64
CA GLY A 10 -5.13 -15.51 7.57
C GLY A 10 -4.11 -15.76 6.48
N LEU A 11 -4.28 -15.04 5.36
CA LEU A 11 -3.34 -14.96 4.23
C LEU A 11 -1.89 -14.82 4.71
N PRO A 12 -0.89 -15.35 3.98
CA PRO A 12 0.51 -15.25 4.37
C PRO A 12 0.89 -13.78 4.58
N HIS A 13 1.19 -13.42 5.83
CA HIS A 13 1.56 -12.08 6.23
C HIS A 13 2.95 -12.13 6.88
N ALA A 14 3.90 -11.40 6.32
CA ALA A 14 5.27 -11.33 6.83
C ALA A 14 5.52 -9.93 7.42
N HIS A 15 5.99 -9.89 8.67
CA HIS A 15 6.47 -8.66 9.29
C HIS A 15 7.99 -8.59 9.18
N PHE A 16 8.50 -7.66 8.38
CA PHE A 16 9.94 -7.42 8.28
C PHE A 16 10.33 -6.25 9.18
N LEU A 17 11.17 -6.49 10.19
CA LEU A 17 11.79 -5.44 11.01
C LEU A 17 13.20 -5.14 10.47
N ILE A 18 13.37 -3.97 9.85
CA ILE A 18 14.65 -3.52 9.33
C ILE A 18 15.23 -2.47 10.29
N ILE A 19 16.35 -2.82 10.95
CA ILE A 19 17.07 -1.91 11.85
C ILE A 19 18.31 -1.39 11.10
N LEU A 20 18.34 -0.08 10.85
CA LEU A 20 19.43 0.59 10.15
C LEU A 20 20.43 1.19 11.15
N MET A 21 21.73 1.09 10.87
CA MET A 21 22.76 1.79 11.67
C MET A 21 22.55 3.32 11.60
N GLY A 22 23.04 4.05 12.61
CA GLY A 22 22.82 5.50 12.75
C GLY A 22 23.04 6.31 11.47
N ARG A 23 24.14 6.07 10.75
CA ARG A 23 24.48 6.75 9.48
C ARG A 23 23.56 6.44 8.30
N TYR A 24 22.75 5.39 8.39
CA TYR A 24 21.79 4.97 7.37
C TYR A 24 20.33 5.21 7.78
N LYS A 25 20.10 5.87 8.92
CA LYS A 25 18.74 6.19 9.35
C LYS A 25 18.07 7.10 8.32
N LEU A 26 16.86 6.72 7.94
CA LEU A 26 15.98 7.51 7.11
C LEU A 26 15.33 8.57 8.00
N LEU A 27 15.88 9.78 8.02
CA LEU A 27 15.43 10.85 8.91
C LEU A 27 14.46 11.82 8.22
N THR A 28 14.44 11.83 6.89
CA THR A 28 13.62 12.74 6.08
C THR A 28 12.53 11.99 5.31
N LEU A 29 11.43 12.67 4.99
CA LEU A 29 10.34 12.11 4.18
C LEU A 29 10.84 11.62 2.81
N GLN A 30 11.66 12.43 2.16
CA GLN A 30 12.31 12.07 0.89
C GLN A 30 13.16 10.80 1.00
N SER A 31 13.81 10.55 2.14
CA SER A 31 14.57 9.31 2.35
C SER A 31 13.67 8.09 2.50
N TYR A 32 12.47 8.24 3.05
CA TYR A 32 11.48 7.16 3.08
C TYR A 32 10.94 6.87 1.68
N ASP A 33 10.61 7.90 0.91
CA ASP A 33 10.03 7.74 -0.44
C ASP A 33 10.97 7.02 -1.41
N LYS A 34 12.29 7.09 -1.18
CA LYS A 34 13.29 6.34 -1.95
C LYS A 34 13.26 4.83 -1.72
N ILE A 35 12.64 4.37 -0.63
CA ILE A 35 12.66 2.97 -0.20
C ILE A 35 11.24 2.39 -0.13
N VAL A 36 10.24 3.24 0.13
CA VAL A 36 8.83 2.86 0.17
C VAL A 36 8.06 3.73 -0.80
N CYS A 37 7.40 3.11 -1.77
CA CYS A 37 6.56 3.79 -2.74
C CYS A 37 5.16 3.17 -2.74
N ALA A 38 4.14 4.02 -2.79
CA ALA A 38 2.73 3.61 -2.91
C ALA A 38 2.13 4.01 -4.28
N GLU A 39 2.98 4.31 -5.25
CA GLU A 39 2.61 4.59 -6.65
C GLU A 39 2.75 3.30 -7.49
N LEU A 40 1.94 3.18 -8.54
CA LEU A 40 2.11 2.07 -9.48
C LEU A 40 3.37 2.30 -10.33
N PRO A 41 4.17 1.25 -10.58
CA PRO A 41 5.31 1.30 -11.50
C PRO A 41 4.89 1.76 -12.90
N ASP A 42 5.82 2.34 -13.65
CA ASP A 42 5.56 2.68 -15.05
C ASP A 42 5.60 1.39 -15.90
N PRO A 43 4.51 1.05 -16.63
CA PRO A 43 4.42 -0.17 -17.43
C PRO A 43 5.39 -0.21 -18.63
N TYR A 44 5.90 0.93 -19.09
CA TYR A 44 6.86 1.05 -20.19
C TYR A 44 8.31 1.01 -19.72
N ILE A 45 8.59 1.44 -18.49
CA ILE A 45 9.93 1.41 -17.89
C ILE A 45 10.19 0.06 -17.20
N ASP A 46 9.25 -0.42 -16.40
CA ASP A 46 9.36 -1.67 -15.65
C ASP A 46 8.08 -2.52 -15.73
N HIS A 47 7.93 -3.15 -16.90
CA HIS A 47 6.78 -4.00 -17.21
C HIS A 47 6.61 -5.17 -16.23
N GLN A 48 7.71 -5.76 -15.77
CA GLN A 48 7.67 -6.92 -14.87
C GLN A 48 7.17 -6.51 -13.49
N LEU A 49 7.72 -5.43 -12.92
CA LEU A 49 7.28 -4.92 -11.63
C LEU A 49 5.82 -4.46 -11.70
N TYR A 50 5.43 -3.75 -12.77
CA TYR A 50 4.05 -3.36 -12.99
C TYR A 50 3.10 -4.56 -12.97
N LYS A 51 3.42 -5.63 -13.71
CA LYS A 51 2.61 -6.86 -13.76
C LYS A 51 2.48 -7.54 -12.39
N LEU A 52 3.54 -7.56 -11.59
CA LEU A 52 3.53 -8.17 -10.27
C LEU A 52 2.72 -7.33 -9.27
N VAL A 53 2.94 -6.02 -9.24
CA VAL A 53 2.24 -5.08 -8.36
C VAL A 53 0.75 -5.07 -8.69
N THR A 54 0.37 -4.98 -9.96
CA THR A 54 -1.04 -4.99 -10.37
C THR A 54 -1.76 -6.29 -10.02
N LYS A 55 -1.08 -7.43 -10.17
CA LYS A 55 -1.65 -8.75 -9.87
C LYS A 55 -1.80 -9.02 -8.36
N HIS A 56 -0.86 -8.54 -7.54
CA HIS A 56 -0.73 -9.00 -6.15
C HIS A 56 -0.93 -7.91 -5.09
N MET A 57 -0.80 -6.63 -5.44
CA MET A 57 -0.78 -5.52 -4.49
C MET A 57 -1.93 -4.51 -4.68
N ILE A 58 -2.72 -4.65 -5.76
CA ILE A 58 -3.91 -3.83 -5.97
C ILE A 58 -5.09 -4.42 -5.18
N HIS A 59 -5.79 -3.54 -4.47
CA HIS A 59 -7.05 -3.89 -3.85
C HIS A 59 -8.10 -4.11 -4.94
N GLY A 60 -8.71 -5.29 -4.98
CA GLY A 60 -9.80 -5.58 -5.90
C GLY A 60 -11.04 -4.70 -5.66
N PRO A 61 -12.03 -4.75 -6.55
CA PRO A 61 -13.25 -3.97 -6.42
C PRO A 61 -13.94 -4.26 -5.09
N CYS A 62 -14.37 -3.19 -4.44
CA CYS A 62 -15.09 -3.19 -3.16
C CYS A 62 -15.99 -1.95 -3.11
N GLY A 63 -16.71 -1.76 -2.01
CA GLY A 63 -17.69 -0.69 -1.91
C GLY A 63 -18.89 -1.02 -2.79
N TYR A 64 -19.41 0.02 -3.43
CA TYR A 64 -20.48 -0.10 -4.41
C TYR A 64 -20.12 -0.98 -5.62
N LEU A 65 -18.85 -1.01 -6.03
CA LEU A 65 -18.38 -1.81 -7.18
C LEU A 65 -18.44 -3.32 -6.90
N ASN A 66 -18.39 -3.73 -5.62
CA ASN A 66 -18.54 -5.12 -5.23
C ASN A 66 -19.02 -5.23 -3.77
N PRO A 67 -20.33 -5.08 -3.51
CA PRO A 67 -20.88 -5.08 -2.16
C PRO A 67 -20.78 -6.44 -1.45
N SER A 68 -20.62 -7.53 -2.21
CA SER A 68 -20.51 -8.89 -1.68
C SER A 68 -19.07 -9.31 -1.34
N ASN A 69 -18.09 -8.42 -1.54
CA ASN A 69 -16.71 -8.70 -1.19
C ASN A 69 -16.56 -8.96 0.32
N CYS A 70 -15.75 -9.95 0.71
CA CYS A 70 -15.54 -10.32 2.12
C CYS A 70 -14.92 -9.21 2.98
N PHE A 71 -14.36 -8.17 2.35
CA PHE A 71 -13.83 -6.99 3.02
C PHE A 71 -14.87 -5.91 3.30
N MET A 72 -16.14 -6.12 2.99
CA MET A 72 -17.22 -5.14 3.18
C MET A 72 -17.73 -5.08 4.62
N GLN A 73 -18.06 -3.87 5.07
CA GLN A 73 -18.82 -3.61 6.29
C GLN A 73 -20.31 -3.40 5.96
N ARG A 74 -21.17 -3.44 6.98
CA ARG A 74 -22.64 -3.31 6.85
C ARG A 74 -23.12 -2.00 6.20
N GLU A 75 -22.25 -1.00 6.05
CA GLU A 75 -22.57 0.33 5.49
C GLU A 75 -21.98 0.54 4.08
N ASP A 76 -21.80 -0.51 3.28
CA ASP A 76 -21.18 -0.43 1.95
C ASP A 76 -19.78 0.21 1.93
N LYS A 77 -19.11 0.19 3.08
CA LYS A 77 -17.74 0.69 3.25
C LYS A 77 -16.77 -0.48 3.31
N CYS A 78 -15.65 -0.36 2.60
CA CYS A 78 -14.55 -1.29 2.75
C CYS A 78 -14.00 -1.22 4.18
N LYS A 79 -13.84 -2.37 4.84
CA LYS A 79 -13.25 -2.53 6.18
C LYS A 79 -11.88 -1.85 6.29
N PHE A 80 -11.13 -1.83 5.20
CA PHE A 80 -9.81 -1.21 5.11
C PHE A 80 -9.83 0.23 4.61
N LYS A 81 -11.01 0.83 4.40
CA LYS A 81 -11.20 2.23 3.97
C LYS A 81 -10.58 2.52 2.59
N TYR A 82 -10.74 1.61 1.63
CA TYR A 82 -10.40 1.88 0.22
C TYR A 82 -11.54 2.62 -0.50
N PRO A 83 -11.22 3.44 -1.53
CA PRO A 83 -9.86 3.85 -1.93
C PRO A 83 -9.23 4.77 -0.87
N LYS A 84 -7.91 4.66 -0.62
CA LYS A 84 -7.25 5.60 0.30
C LYS A 84 -7.15 6.98 -0.36
N GLN A 85 -7.17 8.02 0.46
CA GLN A 85 -7.01 9.40 0.02
C GLN A 85 -5.68 9.59 -0.75
N LEU A 86 -5.76 10.33 -1.85
CA LEU A 86 -4.60 10.76 -2.63
C LEU A 86 -3.86 11.86 -1.90
N THR A 87 -2.53 11.81 -1.94
CA THR A 87 -1.68 12.80 -1.25
C THR A 87 -0.44 13.05 -2.10
N GLU A 88 -0.10 14.31 -2.36
CA GLU A 88 1.05 14.65 -3.20
C GLU A 88 2.40 14.42 -2.53
N GLN A 89 2.43 14.27 -1.20
CA GLN A 89 3.64 14.08 -0.42
C GLN A 89 3.41 13.10 0.74
N THR A 90 4.43 12.34 1.09
CA THR A 90 4.37 11.49 2.27
C THR A 90 4.35 12.35 3.53
N THR A 91 3.43 12.09 4.45
CA THR A 91 3.30 12.82 5.72
C THR A 91 3.42 11.89 6.93
N LYS A 92 4.05 12.39 8.00
CA LYS A 92 4.13 11.66 9.28
C LYS A 92 2.79 11.81 9.99
N GLY A 93 2.11 10.69 10.24
CA GLY A 93 0.93 10.66 11.08
C GLY A 93 1.28 11.02 12.53
N LYS A 94 0.48 11.87 13.18
CA LYS A 94 0.71 12.35 14.55
C LYS A 94 0.30 11.30 15.61
N ASN A 95 0.79 10.06 15.48
CA ASN A 95 0.38 8.80 16.16
C ASN A 95 -0.46 7.85 15.29
N SER A 96 -0.30 7.93 13.96
CA SER A 96 -0.92 6.99 13.02
C SER A 96 0.12 6.48 12.02
N TYR A 97 -0.26 5.45 11.25
CA TYR A 97 0.50 5.05 10.07
C TYR A 97 0.77 6.27 9.18
N PRO A 98 1.96 6.36 8.55
CA PRO A 98 2.26 7.43 7.60
C PRO A 98 1.28 7.39 6.43
N LEU A 99 0.92 8.57 5.93
CA LEU A 99 0.20 8.68 4.66
C LEU A 99 1.26 8.82 3.58
N TYR A 100 1.39 7.83 2.71
CA TYR A 100 2.35 7.84 1.61
C TYR A 100 1.83 8.66 0.44
N LYS A 101 2.78 9.27 -0.30
CA LYS A 101 2.50 9.91 -1.58
C LYS A 101 1.78 8.94 -2.54
N ARG A 102 0.72 9.41 -3.18
CA ARG A 102 -0.02 8.73 -4.24
C ARG A 102 -0.58 9.77 -5.22
N ASP A 103 -0.13 9.68 -6.47
CA ASP A 103 -0.58 10.52 -7.57
C ASP A 103 -1.59 9.77 -8.48
N LEU A 104 -2.52 10.52 -9.09
CA LEU A 104 -3.59 10.04 -9.97
C LEU A 104 -3.08 9.46 -11.29
N LYS A 105 -1.87 9.86 -11.74
CA LYS A 105 -1.37 9.56 -13.09
C LYS A 105 -1.30 8.07 -13.41
N ASN A 106 -1.17 7.22 -12.39
CA ASN A 106 -1.10 5.76 -12.55
C ASN A 106 -2.21 5.03 -11.77
N ASP A 107 -3.29 5.69 -11.35
CA ASP A 107 -4.33 5.04 -10.55
C ASP A 107 -5.38 4.38 -11.47
N HIS A 108 -5.22 3.08 -11.76
CA HIS A 108 -6.19 2.29 -12.52
C HIS A 108 -7.46 1.95 -11.72
N THR A 109 -7.66 2.50 -10.52
CA THR A 109 -8.81 2.18 -9.66
C THR A 109 -10.17 2.68 -10.18
N ASN A 110 -10.25 3.29 -11.37
CA ASN A 110 -11.49 3.76 -11.98
C ASN A 110 -11.84 3.16 -13.36
N GLN A 111 -11.28 2.01 -13.74
CA GLN A 111 -11.72 1.29 -14.94
C GLN A 111 -11.85 -0.21 -14.69
N SER A 112 -12.98 -0.64 -14.13
CA SER A 112 -13.69 -1.91 -14.39
C SER A 112 -14.97 -1.96 -13.56
#